data_AF-A0A438JZY8-F1
#
_entry.id   AF-A0A438JZY8-F1
#
_cell.length_a   1.000
_cell.length_b   1.000
_cell.length_c   1.000
_cell.angle_alpha   90.00
_cell.angle_beta   90.00
_cell.angle_gamma   90.00
#
_symmetry.space_group_name_H-M   'P 1'
#
loop_
_entity.id
_entity.type
_entity.pdbx_description
1 polymer ?
#
loop_
_entity_poly.entity_id
_entity_poly.type
_entity_poly.pdbx_seq_one_letter_code
_entity_poly.pdbx_strand_id
1 'polypeptide(L)'
;MQDSETPSKIFLINCLCAIQQPLLGHEIASEYVKKLGAMIDNHMNILVEKQVDAILRRCGLSNKMPHFRNSFNKAVVEAPLAEMEDTSPASLSECLKAFFGLILGSESSLPEFEQMQVPKLRADACLQVAKLLAEAYQLIYSAIMDPRMATQTPSHWQGILHTRFKPF
;
A
#
# COMPACT_ATOMS: atom_id res chain seq x y z
N MET A 1 0.62 19.34 -12.22
CA MET A 1 -0.83 19.34 -11.93
C MET A 1 -1.00 18.97 -10.47
N GLN A 2 -1.58 19.85 -9.68
CA GLN A 2 -1.82 19.62 -8.26
C GLN A 2 -2.99 18.64 -8.16
N ASP A 3 -2.74 17.45 -7.61
CA ASP A 3 -3.73 16.38 -7.52
C ASP A 3 -4.82 16.76 -6.48
N SER A 4 -5.86 17.45 -6.94
CA SER A 4 -6.96 17.99 -6.10
C SER A 4 -7.91 16.91 -5.58
N GLU A 5 -7.67 15.66 -5.94
CA GLU A 5 -8.58 14.56 -5.66
C GLU A 5 -8.54 14.17 -4.17
N THR A 6 -7.36 14.09 -3.56
CA THR A 6 -7.21 13.75 -2.14
C THR A 6 -7.94 14.73 -1.21
N PRO A 7 -7.74 16.06 -1.31
CA PRO A 7 -8.51 17.03 -0.52
C PRO A 7 -10.03 16.91 -0.75
N SER A 8 -10.43 16.64 -1.99
CA SER A 8 -11.85 16.50 -2.36
C SER A 8 -12.50 15.25 -1.73
N LYS A 9 -11.77 14.12 -1.69
CA LYS A 9 -12.25 12.90 -1.01
C LYS A 9 -12.33 13.08 0.51
N ILE A 10 -11.33 13.74 1.11
CA ILE A 10 -11.36 14.04 2.55
C ILE A 10 -12.52 14.98 2.89
N PHE A 11 -12.78 15.99 2.06
CA PHE A 11 -13.94 16.86 2.21
C PHE A 11 -15.27 16.07 2.19
N LEU A 12 -15.43 15.16 1.22
CA LEU A 12 -16.62 14.30 1.16
C LEU A 12 -16.78 13.42 2.40
N ILE A 13 -15.69 12.80 2.88
CA ILE A 13 -15.70 12.01 4.12
C ILE A 13 -16.17 12.87 5.30
N ASN A 14 -15.62 14.08 5.45
CA ASN A 14 -16.00 15.01 6.51
C ASN A 14 -17.49 15.39 6.42
N CYS A 15 -18.01 15.70 5.22
CA CYS A 15 -19.43 16.02 5.01
C CYS A 15 -20.34 14.83 5.35
N LEU A 16 -20.00 13.62 4.89
CA LEU A 16 -20.78 12.42 5.18
C LEU A 16 -20.80 12.11 6.69
N CYS A 17 -19.67 12.29 7.37
CA CYS A 17 -19.61 12.18 8.83
C CYS A 17 -20.53 13.21 9.49
N ALA A 18 -20.46 14.48 9.10
CA ALA A 18 -21.30 15.54 9.66
C ALA A 18 -22.81 15.28 9.47
N ILE A 19 -23.20 14.67 8.34
CA ILE A 19 -24.59 14.25 8.10
C ILE A 19 -24.96 13.02 8.93
N GLN A 20 -24.05 12.06 9.09
CA GLN A 20 -24.31 10.81 9.80
C GLN A 20 -24.47 11.03 11.32
N GLN A 21 -23.64 11.90 11.92
CA GLN A 21 -23.61 12.15 13.36
C GLN A 21 -24.99 12.42 13.99
N PRO A 22 -25.81 13.37 13.52
CA PRO A 22 -27.13 13.65 14.11
C PRO A 22 -28.16 12.52 13.90
N LEU A 23 -27.88 11.57 13.01
CA LEU A 23 -28.77 10.43 12.74
C LEU A 23 -28.43 9.22 13.62
N LEU A 24 -27.26 9.22 14.28
CA LEU A 24 -26.85 8.14 15.17
C LEU A 24 -27.80 8.04 16.38
N GLY A 25 -28.21 6.81 16.72
CA GLY A 25 -29.11 6.55 17.86
C GLY A 25 -30.60 6.64 17.53
N HIS A 26 -30.98 7.10 16.33
CA HIS A 26 -32.36 7.08 15.87
C HIS A 26 -32.66 5.81 15.07
N GLU A 27 -33.45 4.88 15.63
CA GLU A 27 -33.77 3.60 14.98
C GLU A 27 -34.38 3.76 13.58
N ILE A 28 -35.24 4.76 13.40
CA ILE A 28 -35.89 5.09 12.12
C ILE A 28 -34.86 5.47 11.04
N ALA A 29 -33.73 6.06 11.44
CA ALA A 29 -32.65 6.46 10.52
C ALA A 29 -31.57 5.38 10.34
N SER A 30 -31.70 4.21 10.97
CA SER A 30 -30.65 3.18 11.03
C SER A 30 -30.19 2.71 9.64
N GLU A 31 -31.10 2.56 8.69
CA GLU A 31 -30.76 2.17 7.31
C GLU A 31 -29.96 3.28 6.60
N TYR A 32 -30.33 4.55 6.81
CA TYR A 32 -29.61 5.69 6.26
C TYR A 32 -28.20 5.82 6.85
N VAL A 33 -28.06 5.63 8.17
CA VAL A 33 -26.77 5.61 8.86
C VAL A 33 -25.86 4.54 8.27
N LYS A 34 -26.38 3.34 8.02
CA LYS A 34 -25.62 2.24 7.37
C LYS A 34 -25.16 2.62 5.96
N LYS A 35 -26.03 3.23 5.15
CA LYS A 35 -25.68 3.69 3.79
C LYS A 35 -24.58 4.76 3.81
N LEU A 36 -24.70 5.76 4.71
CA LEU A 36 -23.67 6.78 4.88
C LEU A 36 -22.33 6.17 5.34
N GLY A 37 -22.37 5.18 6.24
CA GLY A 37 -21.18 4.44 6.66
C GLY A 37 -20.49 3.76 5.49
N ALA A 38 -21.24 3.01 4.67
CA ALA A 38 -20.68 2.35 3.48
C ALA A 38 -20.07 3.36 2.47
N MET A 39 -20.67 4.55 2.32
CA MET A 39 -20.10 5.61 1.47
C MET A 39 -18.79 6.18 2.05
N ILE A 40 -18.73 6.40 3.37
CA ILE A 40 -17.52 6.82 4.08
C ILE A 40 -16.41 5.79 3.87
N ASP A 41 -16.72 4.51 4.11
CA ASP A 41 -15.76 3.40 3.97
C ASP A 41 -15.24 3.29 2.54
N ASN A 42 -16.10 3.43 1.53
CA ASN A 42 -15.69 3.40 0.13
C ASN A 42 -14.73 4.56 -0.22
N HIS A 43 -15.05 5.78 0.22
CA HIS A 43 -14.16 6.92 0.01
C HIS A 43 -12.83 6.77 0.76
N MET A 44 -12.87 6.16 1.95
CA MET A 44 -11.67 5.86 2.72
C MET A 44 -10.77 4.85 2.00
N ASN A 45 -11.34 3.76 1.50
CA ASN A 45 -10.59 2.73 0.80
C ASN A 45 -9.89 3.30 -0.44
N ILE A 46 -10.60 4.09 -1.25
CA ILE A 46 -10.02 4.76 -2.42
C ILE A 46 -8.86 5.67 -2.02
N LEU A 47 -9.03 6.45 -0.94
CA LEU A 47 -7.99 7.36 -0.44
C LEU A 47 -6.74 6.58 0.01
N VAL A 48 -6.95 5.51 0.77
CA VAL A 48 -5.89 4.61 1.25
C VAL A 48 -5.16 3.94 0.08
N GLU A 49 -5.88 3.36 -0.88
CA GLU A 49 -5.31 2.69 -2.04
C GLU A 49 -4.44 3.64 -2.88
N LYS A 50 -4.94 4.85 -3.16
CA LYS A 50 -4.18 5.88 -3.89
C LYS A 50 -2.91 6.27 -3.17
N GLN A 51 -2.99 6.38 -1.86
CA GLN A 51 -1.86 6.78 -1.05
C GLN A 51 -0.79 5.68 -0.99
N VAL A 52 -1.19 4.42 -0.90
CA VAL A 52 -0.28 3.26 -1.01
C VAL A 52 0.38 3.24 -2.38
N ASP A 53 -0.39 3.38 -3.46
CA ASP A 53 0.15 3.41 -4.81
C ASP A 53 1.10 4.59 -5.04
N ALA A 54 0.79 5.79 -4.51
CA ALA A 54 1.68 6.94 -4.57
C ALA A 54 3.02 6.68 -3.85
N ILE A 55 2.99 6.03 -2.69
CA ILE A 55 4.21 5.63 -1.97
C ILE A 55 5.00 4.61 -2.79
N LEU A 56 4.34 3.55 -3.28
CA LEU A 56 5.00 2.53 -4.09
C LEU A 56 5.58 3.12 -5.39
N ARG A 57 4.91 4.08 -6.04
CA ARG A 57 5.43 4.79 -7.22
C ARG A 57 6.68 5.60 -6.89
N ARG A 58 6.69 6.34 -5.77
CA ARG A 58 7.87 7.07 -5.30
C ARG A 58 9.06 6.16 -5.01
N CYS A 59 8.81 4.89 -4.68
CA CYS A 59 9.85 3.87 -4.49
C CYS A 59 10.26 3.14 -5.77
N GLY A 60 9.60 3.40 -6.91
CA GLY A 60 9.76 2.58 -8.13
C GLY A 60 9.22 1.15 -8.00
N LEU A 61 8.35 0.88 -7.02
CA LEU A 61 7.77 -0.45 -6.77
C LEU A 61 6.43 -0.67 -7.46
N SER A 62 5.63 0.39 -7.69
CA SER A 62 4.25 0.25 -8.19
C SER A 62 4.16 -0.51 -9.54
N ASN A 63 5.02 -0.18 -10.49
CA ASN A 63 5.10 -0.85 -11.79
C ASN A 63 5.69 -2.28 -11.71
N LYS A 64 6.35 -2.64 -10.62
CA LYS A 64 6.98 -3.96 -10.41
C LYS A 64 6.07 -4.94 -9.67
N MET A 65 5.07 -4.44 -8.93
CA MET A 65 4.10 -5.25 -8.20
C MET A 65 3.39 -6.33 -9.03
N PRO A 66 3.01 -6.11 -10.31
CA PRO A 66 2.40 -7.15 -11.13
C PRO A 66 3.28 -8.39 -11.30
N HIS A 67 4.60 -8.22 -11.47
CA HIS A 67 5.55 -9.34 -11.62
C HIS A 67 5.59 -10.22 -10.37
N PHE A 68 5.63 -9.59 -9.19
CA PHE A 68 5.59 -10.33 -7.93
C PHE A 68 4.26 -11.06 -7.73
N ARG A 69 3.12 -10.47 -8.13
CA ARG A 69 1.81 -11.15 -8.09
C ARG A 69 1.78 -12.34 -9.06
N ASN A 70 2.30 -12.15 -10.28
CA ASN A 70 2.31 -13.17 -11.32
C ASN A 70 3.24 -14.35 -10.99
N SER A 71 4.31 -14.13 -10.22
CA SER A 71 5.23 -15.21 -9.80
C SER A 71 4.57 -16.37 -9.05
N PHE A 72 3.42 -16.11 -8.40
CA PHE A 72 2.62 -17.14 -7.73
C PHE A 72 1.60 -17.81 -8.67
N ASN A 73 1.29 -17.20 -9.81
CA ASN A 73 0.34 -17.71 -10.78
C ASN A 73 1.04 -18.67 -11.77
N LYS A 74 0.93 -19.98 -11.51
CA LYS A 74 1.50 -21.05 -12.37
C LYS A 74 1.03 -21.04 -13.83
N ALA A 75 -0.01 -20.29 -14.16
CA ALA A 75 -0.56 -20.18 -15.52
C ALA A 75 0.18 -19.17 -16.41
N VAL A 76 1.01 -18.29 -15.84
CA VAL A 76 1.76 -17.27 -16.58
C VAL A 76 3.22 -17.72 -16.68
N VAL A 77 3.65 -18.10 -17.88
CA VAL A 77 5.06 -18.37 -18.18
C VAL A 77 5.75 -17.02 -18.40
N GLU A 78 6.00 -16.29 -17.32
CA GLU A 78 6.89 -15.11 -17.33
C GLU A 78 8.35 -15.57 -17.19
N ALA A 79 9.26 -14.78 -17.74
CA ALA A 79 10.70 -14.98 -17.53
C ALA A 79 11.02 -14.99 -16.02
N PRO A 80 12.09 -15.67 -15.58
CA PRO A 80 12.56 -15.63 -14.21
C PRO A 80 12.64 -14.19 -13.70
N LEU A 81 12.14 -13.89 -12.48
CA LEU A 81 12.17 -12.51 -11.93
C LEU A 81 13.60 -11.93 -11.92
N ALA A 82 14.63 -12.78 -11.83
CA ALA A 82 16.03 -12.37 -11.86
C ALA A 82 16.53 -11.93 -13.25
N GLU A 83 15.88 -12.36 -14.33
CA GLU A 83 16.27 -12.07 -15.72
C GLU A 83 15.53 -10.85 -16.29
N MET A 84 14.47 -10.40 -15.63
CA MET A 84 13.78 -9.16 -15.98
C MET A 84 14.58 -7.97 -15.44
N GLU A 85 14.97 -7.05 -16.32
CA GLU A 85 15.76 -5.85 -15.97
C GLU A 85 15.12 -5.05 -14.82
N ASP A 86 13.80 -4.96 -14.84
CA ASP A 86 12.98 -4.26 -13.86
C ASP A 86 12.89 -4.96 -12.48
N THR A 87 13.12 -6.26 -12.38
CA THR A 87 13.15 -6.97 -11.09
C THR A 87 14.54 -7.51 -10.77
N SER A 88 15.56 -6.95 -11.45
CA SER A 88 16.94 -7.24 -11.14
C SER A 88 17.27 -6.91 -9.68
N PRO A 89 18.16 -7.67 -9.04
CA PRO A 89 18.51 -7.51 -7.63
C PRO A 89 19.07 -6.13 -7.26
N ALA A 90 19.81 -5.51 -8.18
CA ALA A 90 20.30 -4.15 -8.00
C ALA A 90 19.14 -3.13 -7.99
N SER A 91 18.24 -3.22 -8.98
CA SER A 91 17.04 -2.37 -9.08
C SER A 91 16.14 -2.54 -7.85
N LEU A 92 15.88 -3.79 -7.45
CA LEU A 92 15.03 -4.09 -6.32
C LEU A 92 15.64 -3.64 -4.99
N SER A 93 16.97 -3.77 -4.82
CA SER A 93 17.66 -3.25 -3.64
C SER A 93 17.59 -1.71 -3.55
N GLU A 94 17.61 -1.00 -4.67
CA GLU A 94 17.45 0.46 -4.70
C GLU A 94 16.02 0.86 -4.33
N CYS A 95 15.02 0.21 -4.94
CA CYS A 95 13.61 0.42 -4.62
C CYS A 95 13.31 0.19 -3.13
N LEU A 96 13.89 -0.86 -2.54
CA LEU A 96 13.64 -1.19 -1.13
C LEU A 96 14.37 -0.26 -0.17
N LYS A 97 15.56 0.25 -0.54
CA LYS A 97 16.19 1.36 0.20
C LYS A 97 15.32 2.61 0.17
N ALA A 98 14.77 2.97 -0.99
CA ALA A 98 13.85 4.11 -1.10
C ALA A 98 12.59 3.88 -0.25
N PHE A 99 12.01 2.69 -0.30
CA PHE A 99 10.83 2.31 0.49
C PHE A 99 11.08 2.43 2.00
N PHE A 100 12.15 1.82 2.52
CA PHE A 100 12.48 1.94 3.93
C PHE A 100 12.88 3.37 4.31
N GLY A 101 13.57 4.10 3.43
CA GLY A 101 13.88 5.51 3.63
C GLY A 101 12.63 6.37 3.76
N LEU A 102 11.56 6.07 3.02
CA LEU A 102 10.29 6.79 3.11
C LEU A 102 9.46 6.40 4.35
N ILE A 103 9.47 5.12 4.75
CA ILE A 103 8.68 4.65 5.89
C ILE A 103 9.35 4.97 7.23
N LEU A 104 10.67 4.83 7.31
CA LEU A 104 11.46 4.98 8.54
C LEU A 104 12.16 6.33 8.65
N GLY A 105 12.28 7.08 7.56
CA GLY A 105 12.96 8.38 7.53
C GLY A 105 12.09 9.54 8.00
N SER A 106 12.73 10.61 8.46
CA SER A 106 12.10 11.85 8.93
C SER A 106 11.70 12.83 7.83
N GLU A 107 12.11 12.57 6.57
CA GLU A 107 12.05 13.53 5.46
C GLU A 107 10.71 13.51 4.70
N SER A 108 9.92 12.45 4.84
CA SER A 108 8.51 12.46 4.41
C SER A 108 7.73 11.45 5.23
N SER A 109 7.04 11.93 6.27
CA SER A 109 6.19 11.08 7.08
C SER A 109 5.14 10.38 6.23
N LEU A 110 4.72 9.21 6.69
CA LEU A 110 3.51 8.56 6.18
C LEU A 110 2.35 9.58 6.20
N PRO A 111 1.42 9.51 5.24
CA PRO A 111 0.25 10.38 5.17
C PRO A 111 -0.46 10.49 6.51
N GLU A 112 -0.55 11.70 7.05
CA GLU A 112 -1.21 11.92 8.34
C GLU A 112 -2.71 12.24 8.20
N PHE A 113 -3.18 12.43 6.96
CA PHE A 113 -4.57 12.81 6.63
C PHE A 113 -5.09 13.93 7.54
N GLU A 114 -4.28 14.96 7.81
CA GLU A 114 -4.55 16.00 8.81
C GLU A 114 -5.90 16.72 8.61
N GLN A 115 -6.31 16.87 7.35
CA GLN A 115 -7.59 17.49 6.96
C GLN A 115 -8.83 16.66 7.31
N MET A 116 -8.64 15.39 7.70
CA MET A 116 -9.73 14.53 8.16
C MET A 116 -10.12 14.92 9.59
N GLN A 117 -11.38 15.32 9.75
CA GLN A 117 -11.87 15.92 11.00
C GLN A 117 -12.14 14.88 12.09
N VAL A 118 -12.52 13.66 11.71
CA VAL A 118 -12.83 12.58 12.66
C VAL A 118 -11.53 11.86 13.05
N PRO A 119 -11.04 11.98 14.31
CA PRO A 119 -9.73 11.44 14.70
C PRO A 119 -9.62 9.92 14.55
N LYS A 120 -10.72 9.20 14.83
CA LYS A 120 -10.76 7.74 14.67
C LYS A 120 -10.57 7.32 13.21
N LEU A 121 -11.30 7.93 12.29
CA LEU A 121 -11.18 7.64 10.86
C LEU A 121 -9.77 7.95 10.34
N ARG A 122 -9.16 9.02 10.86
CA ARG A 122 -7.77 9.36 10.53
C ARG A 122 -6.79 8.28 10.96
N ALA A 123 -6.91 7.81 12.21
CA ALA A 123 -6.08 6.71 12.72
C ALA A 123 -6.31 5.41 11.92
N ASP A 124 -7.57 5.09 11.61
CA ASP A 124 -7.94 3.92 10.83
C ASP A 124 -7.35 3.98 9.41
N ALA A 125 -7.37 5.15 8.77
CA ALA A 125 -6.75 5.36 7.45
C ALA A 125 -5.24 5.14 7.48
N CYS A 126 -4.54 5.73 8.46
CA CYS A 126 -3.10 5.54 8.64
C CYS A 126 -2.74 4.07 8.87
N LEU A 127 -3.51 3.38 9.72
CA LEU A 127 -3.31 1.97 10.01
C LEU A 127 -3.52 1.10 8.75
N GLN A 128 -4.52 1.41 7.94
CA GLN A 128 -4.77 0.69 6.69
C GLN A 128 -3.67 0.93 5.66
N VAL A 129 -3.16 2.16 5.52
CA VAL A 129 -1.99 2.43 4.67
C VAL A 129 -0.80 1.60 5.13
N ALA A 130 -0.48 1.61 6.43
CA ALA A 130 0.63 0.83 6.98
C ALA A 130 0.46 -0.68 6.72
N LYS A 131 -0.74 -1.20 6.92
CA LYS A 131 -1.08 -2.60 6.65
C LYS A 131 -0.85 -2.98 5.19
N LEU A 132 -1.37 -2.19 4.24
CA LEU A 132 -1.23 -2.48 2.80
C LEU A 132 0.23 -2.35 2.32
N LEU A 133 1.01 -1.42 2.88
CA LEU A 133 2.44 -1.34 2.62
C LEU A 133 3.18 -2.56 3.15
N ALA A 134 2.83 -3.05 4.34
CA ALA A 134 3.38 -4.28 4.90
C ALA A 134 3.01 -5.50 4.05
N GLU A 135 1.78 -5.59 3.56
CA GLU A 135 1.34 -6.65 2.63
C GLU A 135 2.10 -6.58 1.30
N ALA A 136 2.33 -5.38 0.75
CA ALA A 136 3.13 -5.21 -0.46
C ALA A 136 4.58 -5.68 -0.26
N TYR A 137 5.20 -5.33 0.87
CA TYR A 137 6.53 -5.82 1.23
C TYR A 137 6.54 -7.34 1.41
N GLN A 138 5.55 -7.91 2.10
CA GLN A 138 5.43 -9.35 2.30
C GLN A 138 5.32 -10.10 0.97
N LEU A 139 4.58 -9.56 0.01
CA LEU A 139 4.49 -10.14 -1.33
C LEU A 139 5.86 -10.17 -2.02
N ILE A 140 6.58 -9.04 -2.01
CA ILE A 140 7.91 -8.93 -2.59
C ILE A 140 8.86 -9.95 -1.93
N TYR A 141 8.90 -9.97 -0.60
CA TYR A 141 9.73 -10.89 0.17
C TYR A 141 9.43 -12.35 -0.17
N SER A 142 8.15 -12.72 -0.19
CA SER A 142 7.71 -14.09 -0.48
C SER A 142 8.08 -14.50 -1.90
N ALA A 143 7.99 -13.58 -2.87
CA ALA A 143 8.34 -13.85 -4.26
C ALA A 143 9.86 -14.07 -4.44
N ILE A 144 10.69 -13.30 -3.73
CA ILE A 144 12.15 -13.48 -3.76
C ILE A 144 12.58 -14.77 -3.05
N MET A 145 11.92 -15.12 -1.94
CA MET A 145 12.24 -16.32 -1.15
C MET A 145 11.66 -17.63 -1.71
N ASP A 146 10.93 -17.58 -2.83
CA ASP A 146 10.34 -18.77 -3.43
C ASP A 146 11.45 -19.76 -3.89
N PRO A 147 11.43 -21.03 -3.42
CA PRO A 147 12.42 -22.03 -3.82
C PRO A 147 12.47 -22.30 -5.33
N ARG A 148 11.40 -21.98 -6.07
CA ARG A 148 11.35 -22.09 -7.54
C ARG A 148 12.22 -21.03 -8.23
N MET A 149 12.44 -19.89 -7.58
CA MET A 149 13.47 -18.93 -7.99
C MET A 149 14.86 -19.47 -7.69
N ALA A 150 15.05 -20.29 -6.63
CA ALA A 150 16.36 -20.80 -6.22
C ALA A 150 17.09 -21.65 -7.29
N THR A 151 16.33 -22.31 -8.17
CA THR A 151 16.90 -23.06 -9.32
C THR A 151 17.32 -22.16 -10.49
N GLN A 152 16.96 -20.88 -10.47
CA GLN A 152 17.27 -19.86 -11.48
C GLN A 152 18.09 -18.69 -10.90
N THR A 153 18.29 -18.63 -9.58
CA THR A 153 19.09 -17.60 -8.92
C THR A 153 20.59 -17.87 -9.06
N PRO A 154 21.37 -16.95 -9.65
CA PRO A 154 22.81 -16.95 -9.47
C PRO A 154 23.13 -16.74 -7.98
N SER A 155 24.21 -17.34 -7.50
CA SER A 155 24.73 -17.32 -6.12
C SER A 155 24.78 -15.95 -5.41
N HIS A 156 24.62 -14.86 -6.13
CA HIS A 156 24.61 -13.49 -5.61
C HIS A 156 23.31 -13.08 -4.87
N TRP A 157 22.15 -13.72 -5.11
CA TRP A 157 20.91 -13.42 -4.37
C TRP A 157 21.03 -13.83 -2.89
N GLN A 158 21.77 -14.89 -2.58
CA GLN A 158 21.94 -15.35 -1.19
C GLN A 158 22.67 -14.33 -0.32
N GLY A 159 23.60 -13.55 -0.89
CA GLY A 159 24.31 -12.49 -0.16
C GLY A 159 23.41 -11.32 0.21
N ILE A 160 22.52 -10.89 -0.68
CA ILE A 160 21.58 -9.78 -0.47
C ILE A 160 20.46 -10.20 0.50
N LEU A 161 19.95 -11.42 0.38
CA LEU A 161 18.90 -11.96 1.22
C LEU A 161 19.33 -12.14 2.68
N HIS A 162 20.55 -12.64 2.93
CA HIS A 162 21.04 -12.87 4.30
C HIS A 162 21.50 -11.61 5.05
N THR A 163 21.96 -10.56 4.35
CA THR A 163 22.47 -9.34 5.02
C THR A 163 21.47 -8.19 5.10
N ARG A 164 20.45 -8.12 4.23
CA ARG A 164 19.54 -6.96 4.15
C ARG A 164 18.05 -7.24 4.34
N PHE A 165 17.61 -8.51 4.33
CA PHE A 165 16.20 -8.88 4.44
C PHE A 165 15.95 -9.77 5.67
N LYS A 166 16.14 -9.22 6.87
CA LYS A 166 15.51 -9.82 8.05
C LYS A 166 14.06 -9.33 8.13
N PRO A 167 13.07 -10.22 8.27
CA PRO A 167 11.72 -9.79 8.63
C PRO A 167 11.79 -9.09 9.99
N PHE A 168 11.03 -7.99 10.12
CA PHE A 168 10.74 -7.38 11.42
C PHE A 168 9.88 -8.33 12.25
#